data_AF-A0A9W6U805-F1
#
_entry.id   AF-A0A9W6U805-F1
#
_cell.length_a   1.000
_cell.length_b   1.000
_cell.length_c   1.000
_cell.angle_alpha   90.00
_cell.angle_beta   90.00
_cell.angle_gamma   90.00
#
_symmetry.space_group_name_H-M   'P 1'
#
loop_
_entity.id
_entity.type
_entity.pdbx_description
1 polymer ?
#
loop_
_entity_poly.entity_id
_entity_poly.type
_entity_poly.pdbx_seq_one_letter_code
_entity_poly.pdbx_strand_id
1 'polypeptide(L)'
;MEDEQQIIAQQQEAMNEEEKALIYEEAGMWEQFTTLQLQEAVFQEVRDAGTAQIDAMERKVASAKHLNILTDMFVIGYDGAFGTINQFRMGQSASFAVEWNEINAAFGECALLLQTLASMVGLEFSE
;
A
#
# COMPACT_ATOMS: atom_id res chain seq x y z
N MET A 1 -15.62 59.23 -50.90
CA MET A 1 -14.35 58.53 -51.17
C MET A 1 -13.27 58.93 -50.17
N GLU A 2 -12.84 60.21 -50.06
CA GLU A 2 -11.83 60.60 -49.04
C GLU A 2 -12.37 60.53 -47.60
N ASP A 3 -13.61 60.98 -47.35
CA ASP A 3 -14.23 60.89 -46.02
C ASP A 3 -14.45 59.43 -45.55
N GLU A 4 -14.81 58.53 -46.47
CA GLU A 4 -14.96 57.10 -46.17
C GLU A 4 -13.62 56.44 -45.82
N GLN A 5 -12.53 56.84 -46.48
CA GLN A 5 -11.19 56.36 -46.16
C GLN A 5 -10.72 56.83 -44.79
N GLN A 6 -11.06 58.06 -44.39
CA GLN A 6 -10.74 58.58 -43.05
C GLN A 6 -11.51 57.85 -41.94
N ILE A 7 -12.79 57.53 -42.17
CA ILE A 7 -13.61 56.76 -41.21
C ILE A 7 -13.05 55.35 -41.04
N ILE A 8 -12.67 54.69 -42.14
CA ILE A 8 -12.08 53.34 -42.11
C ILE A 8 -10.72 53.37 -41.38
N ALA A 9 -9.89 54.38 -41.61
CA ALA A 9 -8.61 54.52 -40.94
C ALA A 9 -8.77 54.71 -39.42
N GLN A 10 -9.72 55.53 -38.98
CA GLN A 10 -10.04 55.69 -37.55
C GLN A 10 -10.55 54.39 -36.92
N GLN A 11 -11.39 53.63 -37.63
CA GLN A 11 -11.88 52.33 -37.15
C GLN A 11 -10.74 51.32 -37.01
N GLN A 12 -9.81 51.27 -37.97
CA GLN A 12 -8.63 50.40 -37.89
C GLN A 12 -7.71 50.77 -36.73
N GLU A 13 -7.54 52.07 -36.46
CA GLU A 13 -6.71 52.54 -35.36
C GLU A 13 -7.33 52.18 -34.00
N ALA A 14 -8.64 52.39 -33.84
CA ALA A 14 -9.37 51.97 -32.65
C ALA A 14 -9.30 50.44 -32.43
N MET A 15 -9.47 49.66 -33.50
CA MET A 15 -9.40 48.20 -33.43
C MET A 15 -8.00 47.70 -33.06
N ASN A 16 -6.94 48.37 -33.55
CA ASN A 16 -5.55 48.05 -33.20
C ASN A 16 -5.23 48.40 -31.74
N GLU A 17 -5.84 49.44 -31.16
CA GLU A 17 -5.68 49.77 -29.74
C GLU A 17 -6.36 48.74 -28.85
N GLU A 18 -7.58 48.31 -29.21
CA GLU A 18 -8.28 47.22 -28.53
C GLU A 18 -7.51 45.90 -28.60
N GLU A 19 -6.95 45.56 -29.76
CA GLU A 19 -6.13 44.35 -29.95
C GLU A 19 -4.90 44.36 -29.03
N LYS A 20 -4.19 45.49 -28.92
CA LYS A 20 -3.04 45.63 -28.01
C LYS A 20 -3.44 45.47 -26.55
N ALA A 21 -4.60 46.00 -26.15
CA ALA A 21 -5.11 45.86 -24.79
C ALA A 21 -5.43 44.38 -24.48
N LEU A 22 -6.08 43.69 -25.43
CA LEU A 22 -6.38 42.25 -25.35
C LEU A 22 -5.12 41.40 -25.23
N ILE A 23 -4.08 41.68 -26.02
CA ILE A 23 -2.80 40.95 -25.96
C ILE A 23 -2.15 41.08 -24.57
N TYR A 24 -2.21 42.27 -23.97
CA TYR A 24 -1.67 42.48 -22.63
C TYR A 24 -2.44 41.70 -21.56
N GLU A 25 -3.76 41.68 -21.66
CA GLU A 25 -4.62 40.88 -20.78
C GLU A 25 -4.36 39.38 -20.95
N GLU A 26 -4.27 38.90 -22.20
CA GLU A 26 -3.98 37.50 -22.51
C GLU A 26 -2.62 37.06 -21.95
N ALA A 27 -1.59 37.90 -22.05
CA ALA A 27 -0.28 37.62 -21.47
C ALA A 27 -0.34 37.44 -19.93
N GLY A 28 -1.11 38.29 -19.25
CA GLY A 28 -1.33 38.19 -17.80
C GLY A 28 -2.11 36.91 -17.42
N MET A 29 -3.12 36.54 -18.21
CA MET A 29 -3.85 35.28 -18.01
C MET A 29 -2.95 34.06 -18.22
N TRP A 30 -2.07 34.09 -19.23
CA TRP A 30 -1.12 33.02 -19.51
C TRP A 30 -0.12 32.79 -18.37
N GLU A 31 0.36 33.86 -17.75
CA GLU A 31 1.25 33.78 -16.59
C GLU A 31 0.54 33.12 -15.38
N GLN A 32 -0.70 33.53 -15.10
CA GLN A 32 -1.50 32.94 -14.04
C GLN A 32 -1.79 31.46 -14.30
N PHE A 33 -2.18 31.12 -15.53
CA PHE A 33 -2.45 29.74 -15.93
C PHE A 33 -1.21 28.85 -15.76
N THR A 34 -0.06 29.32 -16.22
CA THR A 34 1.22 28.60 -16.10
C THR A 34 1.59 28.39 -14.63
N THR A 35 1.37 29.40 -13.79
CA THR A 35 1.60 29.32 -12.34
C THR A 35 0.71 28.27 -11.68
N LEU A 36 -0.57 28.22 -12.04
CA LEU A 36 -1.52 27.24 -11.51
C LEU A 36 -1.17 25.82 -11.97
N GLN A 37 -0.79 25.64 -13.23
CA GLN A 37 -0.33 24.35 -13.74
C GLN A 37 0.91 23.84 -13.00
N LEU A 38 1.86 24.73 -12.70
CA LEU A 38 3.04 24.36 -11.93
C LEU A 38 2.67 23.93 -10.51
N GLN A 39 1.74 24.65 -9.85
CA GLN A 39 1.25 24.25 -8.52
C GLN A 39 0.56 22.90 -8.56
N GLU A 40 -0.30 22.66 -9.56
CA GLU A 40 -0.97 21.37 -9.72
C GLU A 40 0.03 20.23 -9.88
N ALA A 41 1.05 20.41 -10.72
CA ALA A 41 2.10 19.40 -10.93
C ALA A 41 2.83 19.06 -9.62
N VAL A 42 3.16 20.07 -8.80
CA VAL A 42 3.77 19.86 -7.48
C VAL A 42 2.85 19.09 -6.54
N PHE A 43 1.56 19.43 -6.48
CA PHE A 43 0.60 18.71 -5.65
C PHE A 43 0.41 17.26 -6.11
N GLN A 44 0.37 17.02 -7.42
CA GLN A 44 0.31 15.68 -7.99
C GLN A 44 1.55 14.85 -7.62
N GLU A 45 2.75 15.43 -7.75
CA GLU A 45 3.99 14.75 -7.38
C GLU A 45 4.01 14.34 -5.89
N VAL A 46 3.61 15.26 -5.00
CA VAL A 46 3.53 14.98 -3.56
C VAL A 46 2.51 13.87 -3.26
N ARG A 47 1.34 13.92 -3.89
CA ARG A 47 0.30 12.90 -3.73
C ARG A 47 0.78 11.54 -4.22
N ASP A 48 1.42 11.50 -5.39
CA ASP A 48 1.86 10.26 -6.02
C ASP A 48 3.00 9.64 -5.20
N ALA A 49 3.92 10.45 -4.67
CA ALA A 49 4.95 10.01 -3.74
C ALA A 49 4.35 9.43 -2.44
N GLY A 50 3.35 10.11 -1.86
CA GLY A 50 2.64 9.63 -0.67
C GLY A 50 1.90 8.31 -0.92
N THR A 51 1.23 8.18 -2.07
CA THR A 51 0.51 6.97 -2.47
C THR A 51 1.48 5.81 -2.67
N ALA A 52 2.60 6.02 -3.36
CA ALA A 52 3.63 5.00 -3.54
C ALA A 52 4.23 4.53 -2.21
N GLN A 53 4.37 5.42 -1.23
CA GLN A 53 4.82 5.07 0.12
C GLN A 53 3.80 4.20 0.86
N ILE A 54 2.51 4.53 0.78
CA ILE A 54 1.42 3.73 1.36
C ILE A 54 1.45 2.32 0.74
N ASP A 55 1.48 2.20 -0.59
CA ASP A 55 1.54 0.91 -1.28
C ASP A 55 2.76 0.08 -0.88
N ALA A 56 3.91 0.71 -0.64
CA ALA A 56 5.10 0.04 -0.16
C ALA A 56 4.95 -0.45 1.29
N MET A 57 4.31 0.34 2.16
CA MET A 57 4.04 -0.03 3.54
C MET A 57 3.00 -1.15 3.63
N GLU A 58 1.93 -1.09 2.85
CA GLU A 58 0.91 -2.13 2.78
C GLU A 58 1.51 -3.47 2.34
N ARG A 59 2.40 -3.47 1.34
CA ARG A 59 3.15 -4.67 0.94
C ARG A 59 4.00 -5.24 2.07
N LYS A 60 4.68 -4.38 2.84
CA LYS A 60 5.47 -4.81 4.00
C LYS A 60 4.57 -5.39 5.10
N VAL A 61 3.46 -4.72 5.42
CA VAL A 61 2.49 -5.20 6.41
C VAL A 61 1.88 -6.53 5.98
N ALA A 62 1.51 -6.68 4.71
CA ALA A 62 1.02 -7.93 4.16
C ALA A 62 2.05 -9.07 4.32
N SER A 63 3.33 -8.79 4.07
CA SER A 63 4.42 -9.77 4.29
C SER A 63 4.68 -10.07 5.77
N ALA A 64 4.45 -9.08 6.65
CA ALA A 64 4.70 -9.17 8.08
C ALA A 64 3.48 -9.65 8.88
N LYS A 65 2.40 -10.10 8.20
CA LYS A 65 1.24 -10.68 8.90
C LYS A 65 1.71 -11.83 9.78
N HIS A 66 1.70 -11.58 11.09
CA HIS A 66 2.17 -12.41 12.20
C HIS A 66 1.70 -13.87 12.19
N LEU A 67 0.65 -14.18 11.43
CA LEU A 67 0.21 -15.55 11.19
C LEU A 67 1.29 -16.39 10.49
N ASN A 68 2.15 -15.77 9.67
CA ASN A 68 3.24 -16.47 8.99
C ASN A 68 4.32 -16.94 9.97
N ILE A 69 4.75 -16.10 10.92
CA ILE A 69 5.82 -16.49 11.87
C ILE A 69 5.39 -17.66 12.76
N LEU A 70 4.12 -17.69 13.18
CA LEU A 70 3.60 -18.82 13.96
C LEU A 70 3.47 -20.09 13.12
N THR A 71 3.06 -19.94 11.86
CA THR A 71 2.99 -21.06 10.90
C THR A 71 4.38 -21.61 10.62
N ASP A 72 5.40 -20.75 10.55
CA ASP A 72 6.80 -21.13 10.37
C ASP A 72 7.41 -21.76 11.64
N MET A 73 7.00 -21.30 12.83
CA MET A 73 7.50 -21.80 14.12
C MET A 73 6.86 -23.13 14.52
N PHE A 74 5.59 -23.37 14.17
CA PHE A 74 4.85 -24.58 14.51
C PHE A 74 4.22 -25.19 13.26
N VAL A 75 5.03 -25.96 12.52
CA VAL A 75 4.60 -26.62 11.29
C VAL A 75 3.77 -27.85 11.64
N ILE A 76 2.45 -27.75 11.52
CA ILE A 76 1.53 -28.86 11.73
C ILE A 76 1.22 -29.53 10.39
N GLY A 77 1.44 -30.85 10.33
CA GLY A 77 1.23 -31.64 9.13
C GLY A 77 0.83 -33.08 9.44
N TYR A 78 1.12 -33.97 8.49
CA TYR A 78 0.91 -35.39 8.66
C TYR A 78 2.03 -36.18 8.00
N ASP A 79 2.39 -37.31 8.60
CA ASP A 79 3.28 -38.31 8.03
C ASP A 79 2.57 -39.68 8.06
N GLY A 80 2.07 -40.09 6.88
CA GLY A 80 1.26 -41.30 6.74
C GLY A 80 -0.02 -41.26 7.59
N ALA A 81 -0.05 -42.05 8.66
CA ALA A 81 -1.19 -42.14 9.58
C ALA A 81 -1.05 -41.27 10.84
N PHE A 82 0.08 -40.57 11.00
CA PHE A 82 0.37 -39.75 12.18
C PHE A 82 0.23 -38.27 11.88
N GLY A 83 -0.32 -37.51 12.83
CA GLY A 83 -0.19 -36.06 12.82
C GLY A 83 1.23 -35.67 13.27
N THR A 84 1.78 -34.62 12.68
CA THR A 84 3.11 -34.11 13.02
C THR A 84 3.07 -32.65 13.45
N ILE A 85 3.95 -32.27 14.38
CA ILE A 85 4.29 -30.88 14.69
C ILE A 85 5.80 -30.74 14.66
N ASN A 86 6.34 -29.78 13.91
CA ASN A 86 7.79 -29.56 13.80
C ASN A 86 8.58 -30.85 13.52
N GLN A 87 8.04 -31.70 12.64
CA GLN A 87 8.56 -33.03 12.27
C GLN A 87 8.48 -34.13 13.34
N PHE A 88 7.95 -33.87 14.54
CA PHE A 88 7.72 -34.89 15.56
C PHE A 88 6.35 -35.54 15.36
N ARG A 89 6.31 -36.88 15.32
CA ARG A 89 5.08 -37.66 15.11
C ARG A 89 4.33 -37.88 16.42
N MET A 90 3.01 -37.72 16.37
CA MET A 90 2.13 -38.00 17.51
C MET A 90 1.37 -39.30 17.31
N GLY A 91 1.50 -40.20 18.28
CA GLY A 91 0.68 -41.40 18.39
C GLY A 91 1.45 -42.71 18.26
N GLN A 92 0.71 -43.82 18.36
CA GLN A 92 1.21 -45.16 18.09
C GLN A 92 0.31 -45.83 17.06
N SER A 93 0.93 -46.57 16.13
CA SER A 93 0.22 -47.42 15.19
C SER A 93 0.65 -48.86 15.37
N ALA A 94 -0.22 -49.82 15.04
CA ALA A 94 0.09 -51.24 15.08
C ALA A 94 1.32 -51.61 14.21
N SER A 95 1.57 -50.83 13.16
CA SER A 95 2.67 -51.03 12.22
C SER A 95 3.98 -50.37 12.63
N PHE A 96 3.93 -49.32 13.46
CA PHE A 96 5.10 -48.53 13.85
C PHE A 96 4.85 -47.86 15.20
N ALA A 97 5.71 -48.18 16.16
CA ALA A 97 5.72 -47.54 17.47
C ALA A 97 6.69 -46.35 17.42
N VAL A 98 6.16 -45.14 17.62
CA VAL A 98 6.95 -43.93 17.79
C VAL A 98 7.60 -43.94 19.17
N GLU A 99 8.82 -43.43 19.28
CA GLU A 99 9.53 -43.33 20.56
C GLU A 99 8.80 -42.38 21.51
N TRP A 100 8.68 -42.76 22.79
CA TRP A 100 8.04 -41.89 23.80
C TRP A 100 8.70 -40.51 23.91
N ASN A 101 10.01 -40.40 23.70
CA ASN A 101 10.69 -39.11 23.69
C ASN A 101 10.21 -38.21 22.53
N GLU A 102 9.97 -38.79 21.35
CA GLU A 102 9.44 -38.07 20.19
C GLU A 102 7.99 -37.60 20.44
N ILE A 103 7.16 -38.48 21.02
CA ILE A 103 5.78 -38.13 21.40
C ILE A 103 5.77 -37.00 22.45
N ASN A 104 6.63 -37.10 23.47
CA ASN A 104 6.73 -36.08 24.51
C ASN A 104 7.23 -34.74 23.95
N ALA A 105 8.18 -34.77 23.01
CA ALA A 105 8.63 -33.57 22.30
C ALA A 105 7.48 -32.93 21.51
N ALA A 106 6.70 -33.73 20.78
CA ALA A 106 5.53 -33.24 20.05
C ALA A 106 4.49 -32.59 20.97
N PHE A 107 4.22 -33.17 22.14
CA PHE A 107 3.33 -32.55 23.14
C PHE A 107 3.91 -31.26 23.74
N GLY A 108 5.23 -31.20 23.93
CA GLY A 108 5.92 -29.98 24.36
C GLY A 108 5.75 -28.84 23.36
N GLU A 109 5.93 -29.12 22.06
CA GLU A 109 5.69 -28.16 20.98
C GLU A 109 4.22 -27.69 20.94
N CYS A 110 3.26 -28.60 21.12
CA CYS A 110 1.83 -28.24 21.22
C CYS A 110 1.53 -27.33 22.43
N ALA A 111 2.10 -27.63 23.58
CA ALA A 111 1.94 -26.80 24.77
C ALA A 111 2.54 -25.40 24.57
N LEU A 112 3.71 -25.31 23.94
CA LEU A 112 4.35 -24.04 23.60
C LEU A 112 3.51 -23.24 22.59
N LEU A 113 2.96 -23.88 21.56
CA LEU A 113 2.03 -23.25 20.61
C LEU A 113 0.82 -22.67 21.33
N LEU A 114 0.17 -23.47 22.19
CA LEU A 114 -1.02 -23.06 22.94
C LEU A 114 -0.72 -21.87 23.88
N GLN A 115 0.39 -21.93 24.62
CA GLN A 115 0.83 -20.83 25.48
C GLN A 115 1.14 -19.56 24.68
N THR A 116 1.76 -19.70 23.51
CA THR A 116 2.07 -18.57 22.62
C THR A 116 0.77 -17.93 22.12
N LEU A 117 -0.20 -18.72 21.66
CA LEU A 117 -1.52 -18.25 21.22
C LEU A 117 -2.27 -17.52 22.34
N ALA A 118 -2.28 -18.07 23.55
CA ALA A 118 -2.90 -17.43 24.71
C ALA A 118 -2.25 -16.08 25.03
N SER A 119 -0.92 -16.03 25.01
CA SER A 119 -0.15 -14.80 25.27
C SER A 119 -0.43 -13.71 24.22
N MET A 120 -0.61 -14.10 22.95
CA MET A 120 -0.93 -13.14 21.87
C MET A 120 -2.34 -12.56 21.95
N VAL A 121 -3.31 -13.35 22.42
CA VAL A 121 -4.71 -12.91 22.58
C VAL A 121 -4.96 -12.29 23.96
N GLY A 122 -3.99 -12.35 24.88
CA GLY A 122 -4.13 -11.88 26.26
C GLY A 122 -5.05 -12.77 27.10
N LEU A 123 -5.10 -14.07 26.78
CA LEU A 123 -5.86 -15.08 27.52
C LEU A 123 -5.00 -15.67 28.63
N GLU A 124 -5.53 -15.71 29.85
CA GLU A 124 -4.93 -16.44 30.97
C GLU A 124 -5.67 -17.76 31.18
N PHE A 125 -4.94 -18.87 31.30
CA PHE A 125 -5.53 -20.17 31.62
C PHE A 125 -5.87 -20.23 33.11
N SER A 126 -7.10 -20.65 33.43
CA SER A 126 -7.50 -21.00 34.80
C SER A 126 -6.76 -22.25 35.26
N GLU A 127 -6.40 -22.29 36.54
CA GLU A 127 -6.12 -23.54 37.24
C GLU A 127 -7.34 -24.47 37.27
#